data_AF-A0A2A4JJ69-F1
#
_entry.id   AF-A0A2A4JJ69-F1
#
_cell.length_a   1.000
_cell.length_b   1.000
_cell.length_c   1.000
_cell.angle_alpha   90.00
_cell.angle_beta   90.00
_cell.angle_gamma   90.00
#
_symmetry.space_group_name_H-M   'P 1'
#
loop_
_entity.id
_entity.type
_entity.pdbx_description
1 polymer ?
#
loop_
_entity_poly.entity_id
_entity_poly.type
_entity_poly.pdbx_seq_one_letter_code
_entity_poly.pdbx_strand_id
1 'polypeptide(L)'
;MSLHKARIIAFEEVLEEDVVDIEKLRKLAFNGIPDDKGLRSLVWKILLLYLPHQKGSWRTTLIEKRQHYNHYINEIIVSPGGPTDHPLNISPDSSWSTYFKDNEVLLQIDKDVRRLCPDISFFQSATEFPCEEIVNSNGVKRLHKRVEQSVLKYSTLERRGLGVAK
;
A
#
# COMPACT_ATOMS: atom_id res chain seq x y z
N MET A 1 -6.88 26.06 -31.62
CA MET A 1 -6.40 25.01 -30.68
C MET A 1 -7.47 24.84 -29.61
N SER A 2 -7.88 23.63 -29.21
CA SER A 2 -8.92 23.48 -28.18
C SER A 2 -8.42 23.94 -26.81
N LEU A 3 -9.31 24.42 -25.96
CA LEU A 3 -8.99 24.88 -24.60
C LEU A 3 -8.30 23.76 -23.78
N HIS A 4 -8.73 22.52 -23.96
CA HIS A 4 -8.12 21.34 -23.33
C HIS A 4 -6.66 21.15 -23.76
N LYS A 5 -6.39 21.23 -25.07
CA LYS A 5 -5.04 21.07 -25.61
C LYS A 5 -4.11 22.19 -25.15
N ALA A 6 -4.61 23.43 -25.07
CA ALA A 6 -3.85 24.55 -24.53
C ALA A 6 -3.50 24.34 -23.04
N ARG A 7 -4.41 23.79 -22.24
CA ARG A 7 -4.13 23.45 -20.83
C ARG A 7 -3.04 22.39 -20.70
N ILE A 8 -3.08 21.32 -21.51
CA ILE A 8 -2.03 20.28 -21.51
C ILE A 8 -0.66 20.90 -21.78
N ILE A 9 -0.56 21.75 -22.81
CA ILE A 9 0.70 22.42 -23.17
C ILE A 9 1.20 23.29 -22.01
N ALA A 10 0.31 24.05 -21.35
CA ALA A 10 0.70 24.88 -20.22
C ALA A 10 1.27 24.07 -19.03
N PHE A 11 0.77 22.84 -18.79
CA PHE A 11 1.38 21.94 -17.79
C PHE A 11 2.73 21.41 -18.27
N GLU A 12 2.84 20.98 -19.52
CA GLU A 12 4.09 20.46 -20.09
C GLU A 12 5.20 21.52 -20.04
N GLU A 13 4.91 22.77 -20.38
CA GLU A 13 5.87 23.88 -20.31
C GLU A 13 6.43 24.06 -18.90
N VAL A 14 5.59 24.04 -17.86
CA VAL A 14 6.02 24.19 -16.46
C VAL A 14 6.82 22.99 -15.97
N LEU A 15 6.48 21.79 -16.45
CA LEU A 15 7.16 20.55 -16.06
C LEU A 15 8.46 20.32 -16.84
N GLU A 16 8.68 21.04 -17.94
CA GLU A 16 9.91 20.95 -18.73
C GLU A 16 11.05 21.79 -18.14
N GLU A 17 10.73 22.78 -17.31
CA GLU A 17 11.70 23.59 -16.57
C GLU A 17 12.61 22.73 -15.66
N ASP A 18 13.91 23.07 -15.60
CA ASP A 18 14.88 22.35 -14.74
C ASP A 18 14.52 22.44 -13.25
N VAL A 19 13.91 23.57 -12.86
CA VAL A 19 13.33 23.81 -11.55
C VAL A 19 11.87 24.15 -11.75
N VAL A 20 10.98 23.27 -11.29
CA VAL A 20 9.54 23.45 -11.47
C VAL A 20 9.03 24.58 -10.59
N ASP A 21 8.43 25.61 -11.18
CA ASP A 21 7.71 26.66 -10.46
C ASP A 21 6.43 26.09 -9.82
N ILE A 22 6.48 25.89 -8.51
CA ILE A 22 5.38 25.34 -7.72
C ILE A 22 4.19 26.29 -7.62
N GLU A 23 4.41 27.61 -7.58
CA GLU A 23 3.30 28.56 -7.52
C GLU A 23 2.51 28.55 -8.81
N LYS A 24 3.20 28.55 -9.94
CA LYS A 24 2.59 28.43 -11.27
C LYS A 24 1.88 27.08 -11.42
N LEU A 25 2.53 25.98 -10.99
CA LEU A 25 1.94 24.65 -11.04
C LEU A 25 0.66 24.54 -10.19
N ARG A 26 0.65 25.11 -8.98
CA ARG A 26 -0.54 25.16 -8.10
C ARG A 26 -1.67 25.96 -8.73
N LYS A 27 -1.37 27.13 -9.31
CA LYS A 27 -2.37 27.95 -10.03
C LYS A 27 -3.01 27.19 -11.18
N LEU A 28 -2.21 26.45 -11.97
CA LEU A 28 -2.72 25.61 -13.06
C LEU A 28 -3.56 24.44 -12.54
N ALA A 29 -3.10 23.76 -11.49
CA ALA A 29 -3.76 22.59 -10.90
C ALA A 29 -5.04 22.92 -10.11
N PHE A 30 -5.25 24.18 -9.71
CA PHE A 30 -6.40 24.61 -8.91
C PHE A 30 -7.74 24.26 -9.56
N ASN A 31 -7.82 24.38 -10.89
CA ASN A 31 -9.02 24.03 -11.67
C ASN A 31 -8.97 22.59 -12.22
N GLY A 32 -8.26 21.69 -11.53
CA GLY A 32 -8.06 20.31 -11.94
C GLY A 32 -6.86 20.11 -12.86
N ILE A 33 -6.38 18.86 -12.88
CA ILE A 33 -5.25 18.41 -13.69
C ILE A 33 -5.77 17.43 -14.75
N PRO A 34 -5.42 17.60 -16.04
CA PRO A 34 -5.79 16.65 -17.09
C PRO A 34 -5.30 15.22 -16.82
N ASP A 35 -6.07 14.23 -17.27
CA ASP A 35 -5.75 12.79 -17.17
C ASP A 35 -4.73 12.35 -18.23
N ASP A 36 -4.67 13.10 -19.33
CA ASP A 36 -3.84 12.78 -20.49
C ASP A 36 -2.35 12.73 -20.13
N LYS A 37 -1.63 11.83 -20.82
CA LYS A 37 -0.16 11.68 -20.76
C LYS A 37 0.41 11.46 -19.34
N GLY A 38 -0.41 11.05 -18.38
CA GLY A 38 0.03 10.83 -17.00
C GLY A 38 0.33 12.11 -16.22
N LEU A 39 -0.14 13.27 -16.71
CA LEU A 39 0.09 14.57 -16.06
C LEU A 39 -0.35 14.56 -14.59
N ARG A 40 -1.55 14.05 -14.29
CA ARG A 40 -2.03 13.93 -12.91
C ARG A 40 -1.05 13.20 -12.00
N SER A 41 -0.49 12.07 -12.46
CA SER A 41 0.46 11.28 -11.67
C SER A 41 1.72 12.07 -11.34
N LEU A 42 2.28 12.78 -12.33
CA LEU A 42 3.50 13.56 -12.13
C LEU A 42 3.25 14.81 -11.26
N VAL A 43 2.20 15.57 -11.57
CA VAL A 43 1.84 16.78 -10.82
C VAL A 43 1.53 16.46 -9.37
N TRP A 44 0.80 15.38 -9.09
CA TRP A 44 0.54 14.96 -7.70
C TRP A 44 1.81 14.60 -6.94
N LYS A 45 2.77 13.91 -7.57
CA LYS A 45 4.05 13.60 -6.92
C LYS A 45 4.81 14.89 -6.52
N ILE A 46 4.73 15.93 -7.33
CA ILE A 46 5.36 17.22 -7.02
C ILE A 46 4.57 17.95 -5.92
N LEU A 47 3.26 18.10 -6.09
CA LEU A 47 2.41 18.85 -5.14
C LEU A 47 2.31 18.22 -3.75
N LEU A 48 2.42 16.89 -3.67
CA LEU A 48 2.49 16.13 -2.42
C LEU A 48 3.92 16.01 -1.87
N LEU A 49 4.88 16.77 -2.43
CA LEU A 49 6.27 16.85 -2.00
C LEU A 49 7.04 15.52 -2.06
N TYR A 50 6.57 14.58 -2.88
CA TYR A 50 7.27 13.32 -3.11
C TYR A 50 8.46 13.49 -4.05
N LEU A 51 8.32 14.33 -5.08
CA LEU A 51 9.40 14.75 -5.97
C LEU A 51 9.87 16.17 -5.61
N PRO A 52 11.19 16.43 -5.60
CA PRO A 52 11.72 17.77 -5.38
C PRO A 52 11.44 18.68 -6.58
N HIS A 53 11.61 19.99 -6.42
CA HIS A 53 11.36 20.94 -7.51
C HIS A 53 12.41 20.83 -8.62
N GLN A 54 13.64 20.43 -8.26
CA GLN A 54 14.73 20.21 -9.21
C GLN A 54 14.51 18.90 -9.99
N LYS A 55 14.29 19.00 -11.30
CA LYS A 55 14.04 17.85 -12.19
C LYS A 55 15.20 16.87 -12.24
N GLY A 56 16.44 17.39 -12.22
CA GLY A 56 17.67 16.59 -12.27
C GLY A 56 17.81 15.56 -11.14
N SER A 57 17.19 15.78 -9.97
CA SER A 57 17.27 14.86 -8.82
C SER A 57 16.09 13.89 -8.74
N TRP A 58 15.10 13.96 -9.65
CA TRP A 58 13.91 13.09 -9.60
C TRP A 58 14.25 11.62 -9.69
N ARG A 59 15.13 11.23 -10.61
CA ARG A 59 15.52 9.83 -10.79
C ARG A 59 16.15 9.27 -9.52
N THR A 60 17.11 9.99 -8.94
CA THR A 60 17.79 9.57 -7.71
C THR A 60 16.80 9.49 -6.55
N THR A 61 15.96 10.52 -6.37
CA THR A 61 14.92 10.53 -5.33
C THR A 61 13.98 9.32 -5.45
N LEU A 62 13.53 9.00 -6.67
CA LEU A 62 12.65 7.85 -6.90
C LEU A 62 13.32 6.52 -6.54
N ILE A 63 14.61 6.37 -6.85
CA ILE A 63 15.38 5.17 -6.51
C ILE A 63 15.49 5.04 -4.98
N GLU A 64 15.93 6.10 -4.30
CA GLU A 64 16.09 6.12 -2.85
C GLU A 64 14.77 5.85 -2.12
N LYS A 65 13.69 6.54 -2.51
CA LYS A 65 12.37 6.33 -1.88
C LYS A 65 11.84 4.90 -2.06
N ARG A 66 12.06 4.29 -3.22
CA ARG A 66 11.70 2.88 -3.48
C ARG A 66 12.55 1.92 -2.66
N GLN A 67 13.86 2.19 -2.53
CA GLN A 67 14.75 1.40 -1.68
C GLN A 67 14.34 1.49 -0.21
N HIS A 68 14.01 2.68 0.30
CA HIS A 68 13.50 2.86 1.67
C HIS A 68 12.19 2.11 1.89
N TYR A 69 11.26 2.18 0.93
CA TYR A 69 10.03 1.41 1.01
C TYR A 69 10.28 -0.11 1.08
N ASN A 70 11.19 -0.63 0.25
CA ASN A 70 11.57 -2.04 0.29
C ASN A 70 12.24 -2.43 1.62
N HIS A 71 13.05 -1.54 2.19
CA HIS A 71 13.62 -1.73 3.52
C HIS A 71 12.53 -1.82 4.58
N TYR A 72 11.57 -0.89 4.60
CA TYR A 72 10.43 -0.92 5.53
C TYR A 72 9.58 -2.19 5.38
N ILE A 73 9.37 -2.70 4.17
CA ILE A 73 8.68 -3.98 3.98
C ILE A 73 9.38 -5.11 4.75
N ASN A 74 10.72 -5.13 4.76
CA ASN A 74 11.48 -6.16 5.45
C ASN A 74 11.49 -5.96 6.98
N GLU A 75 11.39 -4.72 7.46
CA GLU A 75 11.38 -4.41 8.90
C GLU A 75 10.00 -4.52 9.55
N ILE A 76 8.91 -4.24 8.82
CA ILE A 76 7.54 -4.28 9.37
C ILE A 76 6.99 -5.71 9.38
N ILE A 77 7.47 -6.57 8.47
CA ILE A 77 6.98 -7.94 8.32
C ILE A 77 7.96 -8.90 8.97
N VAL A 78 7.99 -8.88 10.30
CA VAL A 78 8.90 -9.71 11.10
C VAL A 78 8.13 -10.84 11.77
N SER A 79 8.65 -12.06 11.62
CA SER A 79 8.16 -13.21 12.37
C SER A 79 8.68 -13.13 13.82
N PRO A 80 7.81 -13.27 14.83
CA PRO A 80 8.24 -13.27 16.22
C PRO A 80 9.07 -14.52 16.50
N GLY A 81 10.00 -14.42 17.43
CA GLY A 81 10.82 -15.56 17.82
C GLY A 81 12.21 -15.19 18.32
N GLY A 82 12.74 -16.07 19.16
CA GLY A 82 14.06 -16.02 19.75
C GLY A 82 14.25 -17.28 20.60
N PRO A 83 15.48 -17.59 21.06
CA PRO A 83 15.76 -18.84 21.79
C PRO A 83 14.93 -19.00 23.07
N THR A 84 14.48 -17.89 23.66
CA THR A 84 13.77 -17.84 24.95
C THR A 84 12.39 -17.19 24.86
N ASP A 85 11.97 -16.73 23.67
CA ASP A 85 10.72 -16.00 23.49
C ASP A 85 9.62 -16.91 22.91
N HIS A 86 8.39 -16.76 23.41
CA HIS A 86 7.29 -17.65 23.05
C HIS A 86 5.93 -16.92 23.05
N PRO A 87 4.89 -17.45 22.37
CA PRO A 87 3.59 -16.79 22.21
C PRO A 87 2.84 -16.44 23.49
N LEU A 88 3.21 -17.06 24.61
CA LEU A 88 2.58 -16.85 25.92
C LEU A 88 3.45 -15.98 26.84
N ASN A 89 4.55 -15.45 26.32
CA ASN A 89 5.44 -14.59 27.08
C ASN A 89 4.77 -13.24 27.30
N ILE A 90 4.59 -12.87 28.56
CA ILE A 90 3.86 -11.66 28.99
C ILE A 90 4.83 -10.48 29.17
N SER A 91 6.13 -10.70 29.01
CA SER A 91 7.12 -9.64 29.07
C SER A 91 6.81 -8.55 28.02
N PRO A 92 6.87 -7.26 28.38
CA PRO A 92 6.70 -6.17 27.43
C PRO A 92 7.76 -6.20 26.30
N ASP A 93 8.91 -6.84 26.53
CA ASP A 93 10.01 -6.96 25.56
C ASP A 93 9.84 -8.16 24.62
N SER A 94 8.77 -8.94 24.76
CA SER A 94 8.49 -10.10 23.90
C SER A 94 8.11 -9.66 22.48
N SER A 95 8.78 -10.24 21.49
CA SER A 95 8.45 -10.06 20.07
C SER A 95 7.03 -10.55 19.75
N TRP A 96 6.52 -11.53 20.49
CA TRP A 96 5.16 -12.03 20.37
C TRP A 96 4.11 -10.99 20.81
N SER A 97 4.39 -10.21 21.86
CA SER A 97 3.49 -9.14 22.31
C SER A 97 3.27 -8.09 21.21
N THR A 98 4.34 -7.64 20.57
CA THR A 98 4.27 -6.73 19.41
C THR A 98 3.55 -7.38 18.23
N TYR A 99 3.90 -8.62 17.91
CA TYR A 99 3.28 -9.36 16.81
C TYR A 99 1.75 -9.47 16.92
N PHE A 100 1.22 -9.73 18.13
CA PHE A 100 -0.23 -9.81 18.34
C PHE A 100 -0.90 -8.44 18.21
N LYS A 101 -0.30 -7.38 18.75
CA LYS A 101 -0.80 -6.00 18.58
C LYS A 101 -0.83 -5.59 17.11
N ASP A 102 0.21 -5.93 16.35
CA ASP A 102 0.25 -5.69 14.91
C ASP A 102 -0.87 -6.43 14.19
N ASN A 103 -1.13 -7.69 14.57
CA ASN A 103 -2.22 -8.48 13.97
C ASN A 103 -3.60 -7.84 14.23
N GLU A 104 -3.83 -7.21 15.38
CA GLU A 104 -5.08 -6.48 15.64
C GLU A 104 -5.26 -5.29 14.70
N VAL A 105 -4.19 -4.51 14.47
CA VAL A 105 -4.19 -3.39 13.52
C VAL A 105 -4.39 -3.90 12.09
N LEU A 106 -3.65 -4.95 11.69
CA LEU A 106 -3.76 -5.56 10.37
C LEU A 106 -5.17 -6.11 10.10
N LEU A 107 -5.83 -6.65 11.12
CA LEU A 107 -7.19 -7.16 10.99
C LEU A 107 -8.19 -6.04 10.67
N GLN A 108 -8.01 -4.84 11.24
CA GLN A 108 -8.84 -3.69 10.90
C GLN A 108 -8.56 -3.22 9.46
N ILE A 109 -7.29 -3.13 9.07
CA ILE A 109 -6.89 -2.77 7.71
C ILE A 109 -7.48 -3.75 6.69
N ASP A 110 -7.39 -5.06 6.91
CA ASP A 110 -7.94 -6.07 6.00
C ASP A 110 -9.45 -5.94 5.84
N LYS A 111 -10.18 -5.71 6.95
CA LYS A 111 -11.63 -5.47 6.92
C LYS A 111 -11.98 -4.20 6.12
N ASP A 112 -11.24 -3.12 6.32
CA ASP A 112 -11.47 -1.85 5.62
C ASP A 112 -11.14 -1.93 4.13
N VAL A 113 -10.04 -2.58 3.77
CA VAL A 113 -9.62 -2.77 2.37
C VAL A 113 -10.65 -3.60 1.60
N ARG A 114 -11.19 -4.67 2.18
CA ARG A 114 -12.20 -5.53 1.51
C ARG A 114 -13.50 -4.80 1.16
N ARG A 115 -13.86 -3.77 1.93
CA ARG A 115 -15.09 -2.98 1.73
C ARG A 115 -14.84 -1.64 1.04
N LEU A 116 -13.60 -1.34 0.66
CA LEU A 116 -13.24 -0.05 0.05
C LEU A 116 -13.81 0.04 -1.37
N CYS A 117 -14.68 1.02 -1.61
CA CYS A 117 -15.21 1.39 -2.93
C CYS A 117 -15.62 0.18 -3.79
N PRO A 118 -16.61 -0.62 -3.36
CA PRO A 118 -16.96 -1.88 -4.01
C PRO A 118 -17.40 -1.73 -5.48
N ASP A 119 -17.92 -0.55 -5.84
CA ASP A 119 -18.42 -0.27 -7.20
C ASP A 119 -17.30 0.09 -8.19
N ILE A 120 -16.06 0.28 -7.72
CA ILE A 120 -14.92 0.65 -8.57
C ILE A 120 -14.05 -0.59 -8.83
N SER A 121 -14.00 -1.04 -10.09
CA SER A 121 -13.27 -2.24 -10.51
C SER A 121 -11.79 -2.24 -10.16
N PHE A 122 -11.15 -1.07 -10.10
CA PHE A 122 -9.75 -0.90 -9.70
C PHE A 122 -9.45 -1.51 -8.32
N PHE A 123 -10.37 -1.40 -7.35
CA PHE A 123 -10.16 -1.94 -5.99
C PHE A 123 -10.56 -3.41 -5.85
N GLN A 124 -11.25 -3.97 -6.85
CA GLN A 124 -11.75 -5.35 -6.84
C GLN A 124 -10.90 -6.30 -7.70
N SER A 125 -10.08 -5.75 -8.59
CA SER A 125 -9.27 -6.51 -9.54
C SER A 125 -7.84 -6.68 -9.02
N ALA A 126 -7.20 -7.81 -9.35
CA ALA A 126 -5.78 -7.99 -9.07
C ALA A 126 -4.96 -6.95 -9.86
N THR A 127 -3.98 -6.34 -9.20
CA THR A 127 -3.05 -5.42 -9.87
C THR A 127 -2.22 -6.16 -10.91
N GLU A 128 -1.99 -5.53 -12.06
CA GLU A 128 -1.04 -6.01 -13.08
C GLU A 128 0.42 -5.88 -12.63
N PHE A 129 0.67 -5.10 -11.57
CA PHE A 129 2.01 -4.82 -11.05
C PHE A 129 2.13 -5.22 -9.57
N PRO A 130 2.04 -6.51 -9.24
CA PRO A 130 2.19 -6.96 -7.86
C PRO A 130 3.65 -6.80 -7.37
N CYS A 131 3.83 -6.60 -6.07
CA CYS A 131 5.15 -6.73 -5.45
C CYS A 131 5.55 -8.21 -5.42
N GLU A 132 6.41 -8.63 -6.35
CA GLU A 132 6.80 -10.02 -6.56
C GLU A 132 7.41 -10.66 -5.30
N GLU A 133 8.24 -9.92 -4.56
CA GLU A 133 8.87 -10.40 -3.32
C GLU A 133 7.82 -10.81 -2.26
N ILE A 134 6.69 -10.11 -2.19
CA ILE A 134 5.62 -10.42 -1.25
C ILE A 134 4.73 -11.53 -1.79
N VAL A 135 4.38 -11.47 -3.08
CA VAL A 135 3.51 -12.47 -3.72
C VAL A 135 4.15 -13.85 -3.68
N ASN A 136 5.45 -13.95 -3.95
CA ASN A 136 6.23 -15.18 -4.02
C ASN A 136 6.79 -15.63 -2.66
N SER A 137 6.48 -14.93 -1.56
CA SER A 137 6.95 -15.25 -0.20
C SER A 137 6.34 -16.52 0.41
N ASN A 138 5.66 -17.37 -0.38
CA ASN A 138 4.86 -18.51 0.10
C ASN A 138 3.82 -18.15 1.17
N GLY A 139 3.46 -16.87 1.28
CA GLY A 139 2.50 -16.37 2.26
C GLY A 139 3.11 -15.87 3.57
N VAL A 140 4.40 -16.09 3.81
CA VAL A 140 5.09 -15.64 5.03
C VAL A 140 5.01 -14.12 5.16
N LYS A 141 5.16 -13.40 4.04
CA LYS A 141 5.09 -11.93 4.03
C LYS A 141 3.70 -11.36 3.69
N ARG A 142 2.68 -12.21 3.49
CA ARG A 142 1.34 -11.73 3.12
C ARG A 142 0.55 -11.33 4.36
N LEU A 143 0.34 -10.03 4.53
CA LEU A 143 -0.35 -9.48 5.71
C LEU A 143 -1.76 -10.05 5.94
N HIS A 144 -2.56 -10.23 4.89
CA HIS A 144 -3.89 -10.83 5.03
C HIS A 144 -3.85 -12.28 5.56
N LYS A 145 -2.79 -13.04 5.29
CA LYS A 145 -2.65 -14.41 5.80
C LYS A 145 -2.34 -14.43 7.31
N ARG A 146 -1.71 -13.38 7.85
CA ARG A 146 -1.45 -13.28 9.30
C ARG A 146 -2.74 -13.18 10.12
N VAL A 147 -3.78 -12.58 9.53
CA VAL A 147 -5.08 -12.35 10.16
C VAL A 147 -6.16 -13.29 9.65
N GLU A 148 -5.81 -14.20 8.75
CA GLU A 148 -6.69 -15.26 8.28
C GLU A 148 -6.93 -16.25 9.41
N GLN A 149 -8.17 -16.29 9.90
CA GLN A 149 -8.57 -17.29 10.88
C GLN A 149 -8.68 -18.65 10.18
N SER A 150 -7.69 -19.50 10.41
CA SER A 150 -7.76 -20.89 9.98
C SER A 150 -8.69 -21.64 10.93
N VAL A 151 -9.86 -22.01 10.44
CA VAL A 151 -10.73 -22.98 11.12
C VAL A 151 -10.16 -24.39 10.90
N LEU A 152 -9.98 -25.12 12.00
CA LEU A 152 -9.68 -26.55 11.93
C LEU A 152 -10.85 -27.26 11.24
N LYS A 153 -10.62 -27.77 10.03
CA LYS A 153 -11.58 -28.65 9.35
C LYS A 153 -11.53 -30.02 10.01
N TYR A 154 -12.45 -30.25 10.96
CA TYR A 154 -12.68 -31.56 11.55
C TYR A 154 -13.71 -32.33 10.73
N SER A 155 -13.44 -33.60 10.43
CA SER A 155 -14.30 -34.44 9.58
C SER A 155 -15.58 -34.93 10.26
N THR A 156 -15.72 -34.81 11.58
CA THR A 156 -16.76 -35.55 12.33
C THR A 156 -17.83 -34.70 12.98
N LEU A 157 -17.93 -33.40 12.64
CA LEU A 157 -19.08 -32.58 13.01
C LEU A 157 -19.92 -32.28 11.77
N GLU A 158 -20.56 -33.30 11.20
CA GLU A 158 -21.81 -33.08 10.48
C GLU A 158 -22.83 -32.54 11.50
N ARG A 159 -23.08 -31.22 11.49
CA ARG A 159 -24.25 -30.69 12.20
C ARG A 159 -25.49 -31.18 11.45
N ARG A 160 -26.01 -32.34 11.84
CA ARG A 160 -27.28 -32.88 11.31
C ARG A 160 -28.53 -32.12 11.78
N GLY A 161 -28.39 -30.95 12.41
CA GLY A 161 -29.51 -30.17 12.98
C GLY A 161 -30.23 -30.85 14.15
N LEU A 162 -29.89 -32.11 14.44
CA LEU A 162 -30.29 -32.87 15.61
C LEU A 162 -29.13 -32.74 16.60
N GLY A 163 -29.39 -32.28 17.82
CA GLY A 163 -28.33 -32.01 18.82
C GLY A 163 -27.40 -33.20 19.11
N VAL A 164 -26.42 -32.98 19.99
CA VAL A 164 -25.43 -34.01 20.38
C VAL A 164 -26.16 -35.24 20.91
N ALA A 165 -26.09 -36.35 20.18
CA ALA A 165 -26.59 -37.63 20.67
C ALA A 165 -25.70 -38.08 21.85
N LYS A 166 -26.35 -38.46 22.96
CA LYS A 166 -25.70 -38.95 24.18
C LYS A 166 -24.93 -40.25 23.93
#